data_AF-A0A8C5G374-F1
#
_entry.id   AF-A0A8C5G374-F1
#
_cell.length_a   1.000
_cell.length_b   1.000
_cell.length_c   1.000
_cell.angle_alpha   90.00
_cell.angle_beta   90.00
_cell.angle_gamma   90.00
#
_symmetry.space_group_name_H-M   'P 1'
#
loop_
_entity.id
_entity.type
_entity.pdbx_description
1 polymer ?
#
loop_
_entity_poly.entity_id
_entity_poly.type
_entity_poly.pdbx_seq_one_letter_code
_entity_poly.pdbx_strand_id
1 'polypeptide(L)'
;MASVFTHDRSRSDDEDDPVDQMISRTGCAELHYAVQECMAEHQDWRACQNQVKTFKDCMLNFQNARKQQLLKNPPTSKSEQS
;
A
#
# COMPACT_ATOMS: atom_id res chain seq x y z
N MET A 1 -0.38 -34.83 20.37
CA MET A 1 0.08 -34.81 18.96
C MET A 1 -0.40 -33.51 18.34
N ALA A 2 0.55 -32.62 18.06
CA ALA A 2 0.30 -31.20 17.82
C ALA A 2 -0.50 -30.96 16.53
N SER A 3 -1.50 -30.09 16.63
CA SER A 3 -2.31 -29.63 15.50
C SER A 3 -1.42 -29.03 14.42
N VAL A 4 -1.34 -29.73 13.29
CA VAL A 4 -0.76 -29.25 12.04
C VAL A 4 -1.67 -28.15 11.49
N PHE A 5 -1.37 -26.89 11.82
CA PHE A 5 -1.83 -25.77 11.01
C PHE A 5 -1.05 -25.83 9.69
N THR A 6 -1.58 -26.61 8.74
CA THR A 6 -1.13 -26.58 7.35
C THR A 6 -1.49 -25.19 6.81
N HIS A 7 -0.54 -24.25 6.87
CA HIS A 7 -0.61 -23.08 6.02
C HIS A 7 -0.46 -23.57 4.59
N ASP A 8 -1.60 -23.84 3.97
CA ASP A 8 -1.75 -24.12 2.55
C ASP A 8 -1.23 -22.90 1.79
N ARG A 9 0.06 -22.94 1.43
CA ARG A 9 0.70 -22.02 0.50
C ARG A 9 0.35 -22.45 -0.93
N SER A 10 -0.94 -22.53 -1.25
CA SER A 10 -1.36 -22.51 -2.64
C SER A 10 -0.91 -21.17 -3.23
N ARG A 11 0.25 -21.21 -3.88
CA ARG A 11 0.83 -20.11 -4.64
C ARG A 11 -0.13 -19.81 -5.80
N SER A 12 -1.06 -18.88 -5.61
CA SER A 12 -1.56 -18.09 -6.73
C SER A 12 -0.42 -17.17 -7.14
N ASP A 13 0.26 -17.55 -8.23
CA ASP A 13 1.46 -16.93 -8.80
C ASP A 13 1.12 -15.73 -9.71
N ASP A 14 -0.14 -15.27 -9.70
CA ASP A 14 -0.70 -14.30 -10.68
C ASP A 14 -1.41 -13.10 -10.02
N GLU A 15 -1.20 -12.84 -8.74
CA GLU A 15 -1.82 -11.68 -8.07
C GLU A 15 -0.74 -10.72 -7.59
N ASP A 16 -0.60 -9.59 -8.28
CA ASP A 16 0.17 -8.45 -7.81
C ASP A 16 -0.07 -8.24 -6.32
N ASP A 17 1.00 -8.01 -5.55
CA ASP A 17 0.90 -7.88 -4.10
C ASP A 17 -0.21 -6.87 -3.77
N PRO A 18 -1.17 -7.21 -2.89
CA PRO A 18 -2.31 -6.36 -2.60
C PRO A 18 -1.88 -4.97 -2.12
N VAL A 19 -0.68 -4.84 -1.53
CA VAL A 19 -0.07 -3.55 -1.18
C VAL A 19 0.38 -2.80 -2.44
N ASP A 20 1.04 -3.45 -3.39
CA ASP A 20 1.48 -2.82 -4.64
C ASP A 20 0.28 -2.33 -5.48
N GLN A 21 -0.80 -3.10 -5.53
CA GLN A 21 -2.06 -2.66 -6.16
C GLN A 21 -2.65 -1.42 -5.47
N MET A 22 -2.60 -1.36 -4.14
CA MET A 22 -3.07 -0.17 -3.41
C MET A 22 -2.19 1.03 -3.70
N ILE A 23 -0.87 0.86 -3.67
CA ILE A 23 0.09 1.93 -3.92
C ILE A 23 -0.06 2.46 -5.35
N SER A 24 -0.24 1.59 -6.34
CA SER A 24 -0.50 1.96 -7.73
C SER A 24 -1.71 2.90 -7.88
N ARG A 25 -2.77 2.69 -7.09
CA ARG A 25 -3.96 3.58 -7.08
C ARG A 25 -3.72 4.93 -6.43
N THR A 26 -2.71 5.05 -5.56
CA THR A 26 -2.38 6.31 -4.89
C THR A 26 -1.49 7.24 -5.71
N GLY A 27 -0.80 6.72 -6.72
CA GLY A 27 0.21 7.45 -7.49
C GLY A 27 1.60 7.52 -6.83
N CYS A 28 1.82 6.81 -5.71
CA CYS A 28 3.12 6.76 -5.03
C CYS A 28 3.95 5.52 -5.39
N ALA A 29 3.65 4.84 -6.50
CA ALA A 29 4.29 3.59 -6.91
C ALA A 29 5.79 3.76 -7.21
N GLU A 30 6.18 4.83 -7.89
CA GLU A 30 7.60 5.11 -8.17
C GLU A 30 8.45 5.20 -6.89
N LEU A 31 7.90 5.79 -5.83
CA LEU A 31 8.58 5.89 -4.54
C LEU A 31 8.64 4.55 -3.81
N HIS A 32 7.65 3.69 -4.01
CA HIS A 32 7.68 2.32 -3.50
C HIS A 32 8.78 1.50 -4.19
N TYR A 33 8.87 1.57 -5.51
CA TYR A 33 9.94 0.90 -6.27
C TYR A 33 11.32 1.44 -5.90
N ALA A 34 11.48 2.75 -5.69
CA ALA A 34 12.75 3.32 -5.22
C ALA A 34 13.19 2.79 -3.85
N VAL A 35 12.25 2.48 -2.96
CA VAL A 35 12.55 1.81 -1.68
C VAL A 35 12.97 0.37 -1.92
N GLN A 36 12.27 -0.37 -2.79
CA GLN A 36 12.62 -1.74 -3.14
C GLN A 36 14.01 -1.82 -3.78
N GLU A 37 14.34 -0.92 -4.70
CA GLU A 37 15.66 -0.81 -5.33
C GLU A 37 16.75 -0.54 -4.28
N CYS A 38 16.53 0.41 -3.37
CA CYS A 38 17.48 0.68 -2.29
C CYS A 38 17.68 -0.55 -1.38
N MET A 39 16.61 -1.28 -1.07
CA MET A 39 16.71 -2.52 -0.30
C MET A 39 17.38 -3.64 -1.09
N ALA A 40 17.22 -3.70 -2.41
CA ALA A 40 17.88 -4.66 -3.27
C ALA A 40 19.39 -4.40 -3.36
N GLU A 41 19.81 -3.12 -3.41
CA GLU A 41 21.22 -2.72 -3.51
C GLU A 41 21.94 -2.78 -2.16
N HIS A 42 21.38 -2.12 -1.12
CA HIS A 42 22.06 -1.98 0.16
C HIS A 42 21.70 -3.05 1.17
N GLN A 43 20.52 -3.68 1.05
CA GLN A 43 19.94 -4.60 2.04
C GLN A 43 19.88 -4.06 3.49
N ASP A 44 20.13 -2.77 3.67
CA ASP A 44 20.13 -2.09 4.96
C ASP A 44 19.09 -0.96 4.95
N TRP A 45 18.05 -1.15 5.75
CA TRP A 45 16.94 -0.19 5.83
C TRP A 45 17.37 1.17 6.40
N ARG A 46 18.50 1.27 7.14
CA ARG A 46 18.99 2.54 7.68
C ARG A 46 19.56 3.41 6.57
N ALA A 47 20.24 2.82 5.58
CA ALA A 47 20.70 3.52 4.39
C ALA A 47 19.50 4.02 3.55
N CYS A 48 18.40 3.26 3.53
CA CYS A 48 17.19 3.59 2.78
C CYS A 48 16.21 4.54 3.48
N GLN A 49 16.59 5.15 4.62
CA GLN A 49 15.70 6.03 5.37
C GLN A 49 15.16 7.21 4.56
N ASN A 50 15.96 7.77 3.65
CA ASN A 50 15.52 8.88 2.81
C ASN A 50 14.37 8.43 1.88
N GLN A 51 14.50 7.25 1.26
CA GLN A 51 13.53 6.78 0.28
C GLN A 51 12.22 6.39 0.99
N VAL A 52 12.34 5.76 2.16
CA VAL A 52 11.19 5.44 3.03
C VAL A 52 10.49 6.70 3.53
N LYS A 53 11.22 7.77 3.87
CA LYS A 53 10.62 9.05 4.27
C LYS A 53 9.82 9.67 3.13
N THR A 54 10.37 9.69 1.93
CA THR A 54 9.70 10.24 0.75
C THR A 54 8.44 9.44 0.41
N PHE A 55 8.51 8.11 0.43
CA PHE A 55 7.34 7.25 0.26
C PHE A 55 6.25 7.51 1.31
N LYS A 56 6.66 7.64 2.58
CA LYS A 56 5.75 7.95 3.69
C LYS A 56 5.05 9.29 3.51
N ASP A 57 5.77 10.32 3.08
CA ASP A 57 5.21 11.65 2.85
C ASP A 57 4.13 11.63 1.75
N CYS A 58 4.41 10.92 0.64
CA CYS A 58 3.45 10.73 -0.45
C CYS A 58 2.17 10.01 0.04
N MET A 59 2.31 8.93 0.81
CA MET A 59 1.19 8.21 1.43
C MET A 59 0.37 9.10 2.39
N LEU A 60 1.03 9.94 3.18
CA LEU A 60 0.36 10.86 4.10
C LEU A 60 -0.42 11.93 3.34
N ASN A 61 0.16 12.50 2.28
CA ASN A 61 -0.51 13.46 1.42
C ASN A 61 -1.76 12.84 0.77
N PHE A 62 -1.65 11.62 0.24
CA PHE A 62 -2.80 10.90 -0.32
C PHE A 62 -3.91 10.68 0.72
N GLN A 63 -3.57 10.25 1.94
CA GLN A 63 -4.54 10.07 3.01
C GLN A 63 -5.23 11.38 3.39
N ASN A 64 -4.49 12.48 3.47
CA ASN A 64 -5.03 13.80 3.75
C ASN A 64 -5.96 14.29 2.63
N ALA A 65 -5.56 14.12 1.38
CA ALA A 65 -6.39 14.44 0.22
C ALA A 65 -7.68 13.61 0.22
N ARG A 66 -7.59 12.31 0.47
CA ARG A 66 -8.76 11.41 0.59
C ARG A 66 -9.69 11.83 1.72
N LYS A 67 -9.14 12.19 2.89
CA LYS A 67 -9.92 12.72 4.03
C LYS A 67 -10.64 14.00 3.65
N GLN A 68 -9.96 14.93 2.96
CA GLN A 68 -10.59 16.17 2.50
C GLN A 68 -11.69 15.90 1.47
N GLN A 69 -11.50 14.95 0.55
CA GLN A 69 -12.55 14.54 -0.40
C GLN A 69 -13.78 13.97 0.31
N LEU A 70 -13.59 13.16 1.35
CA LEU A 70 -14.68 12.63 2.17
C LEU A 70 -15.42 13.72 2.97
N LEU A 71 -14.71 14.76 3.43
CA LEU A 71 -15.34 15.90 4.09
C LEU A 71 -16.11 16.80 3.11
N LYS A 72 -15.64 16.89 1.86
CA LYS A 72 -16.21 17.75 0.81
C LYS A 72 -17.42 17.12 0.12
N ASN A 73 -17.48 15.80 0.07
CA ASN A 73 -18.62 15.01 -0.39
C ASN A 73 -19.16 14.18 0.79
N PRO A 74 -20.05 14.73 1.65
CA PRO A 74 -20.72 13.93 2.65
C PRO A 74 -21.47 12.77 1.97
N PRO A 75 -21.57 11.58 2.59
CA PRO A 75 -22.29 10.44 2.00
C PRO A 75 -23.80 10.69 2.02
N THR A 76 -24.29 11.55 1.14
CA THR A 76 -25.71 11.71 0.82
C THR A 76 -25.94 11.22 -0.60
N SER A 77 -26.15 9.90 -0.75
CA SER A 77 -26.86 9.23 -1.86
C SER A 77 -26.36 7.79 -2.04
N LYS A 78 -26.73 6.88 -1.13
CA LYS A 78 -27.25 5.53 -1.44
C LYS A 78 -28.00 5.03 -0.20
N SER A 79 -29.10 5.70 0.12
CA SER A 79 -30.28 4.99 0.62
C SER A 79 -31.31 5.05 -0.52
N GLU A 80 -32.00 3.94 -0.74
CA GLU A 80 -33.03 3.69 -1.74
C GLU A 80 -32.61 3.52 -3.22
N GLN A 81 -32.58 2.25 -3.67
CA GLN A 81 -33.59 1.82 -4.64
C GLN A 81 -33.85 0.30 -4.55
N SER A 82 -35.05 0.00 -4.04
CA SER A 82 -35.94 -1.19 -4.16
C SER A 82 -35.43 -2.62 -4.09
#